data_AF-A0A842QP36-F1
#
_entry.id   AF-A0A842QP36-F1
#
_cell.length_a   1.000
_cell.length_b   1.000
_cell.length_c   1.000
_cell.angle_alpha   90.00
_cell.angle_beta   90.00
_cell.angle_gamma   90.00
#
_symmetry.space_group_name_H-M   'P 1'
#
loop_
_entity.id
_entity.type
_entity.pdbx_description
1 polymer ?
#
loop_
_entity_poly.entity_id
_entity_poly.type
_entity_poly.pdbx_seq_one_letter_code
_entity_poly.pdbx_strand_id
1 'polypeptide(L)'
;MRFFTDTHGIRDRAERPHGRLPSKNKLNEMIENSEEYVKLRDHSGVLGITLTGGLSRGYGDELSEIDLNIYLTPKGCVEWSKGRGPLPQGDHQGIEYHMDVSFIDLEKEKEAEWGLLKKWDASYTEILYDPRGEIKNLLDKKDVFTADEKYSLALRNYLDCTYFADIVVRQWTLREDPMVANQMINKAIPSLCNLLFLANDEYPPFEKWLVNYSHSLEWKPDHWEKRLKQITIVEEITIEEAQRRSDMLMQLYREVWDKVVGEEYCENGLLELDALETLEYVIKKEPSIEEFTEKFNIKQLGYEVLYKLADIVEKDGKEVIVFDKKKYLEEKEQGFPSFLDWNIEMLRHIKLSQ
;
A
#
# COMPACT_ATOMS: atom_id res chain seq x y z
N MET A 1 15.50 -5.46 0.03
CA MET A 1 14.62 -4.68 -0.86
C MET A 1 15.23 -3.29 -1.04
N ARG A 2 15.84 -3.05 -2.19
CA ARG A 2 16.66 -1.85 -2.47
C ARG A 2 15.94 -0.50 -2.27
N PHE A 3 14.62 -0.46 -2.42
CA PHE A 3 13.85 0.79 -2.47
C PHE A 3 13.03 1.11 -1.21
N PHE A 4 12.89 0.14 -0.30
CA PHE A 4 11.99 0.27 0.83
C PHE A 4 12.74 0.13 2.14
N THR A 5 12.45 1.04 3.07
CA THR A 5 12.93 1.05 4.44
C THR A 5 11.75 1.19 5.38
N ASP A 6 11.91 0.82 6.65
CA ASP A 6 10.86 0.96 7.64
C ASP A 6 10.60 2.44 7.97
N THR A 7 9.33 2.80 8.12
CA THR A 7 8.92 4.12 8.62
C THR A 7 8.18 3.97 9.92
N HIS A 8 8.55 4.78 10.90
CA HIS A 8 7.94 4.83 12.23
C HIS A 8 7.28 6.19 12.46
N GLY A 9 6.26 6.23 13.33
CA GLY A 9 5.69 7.49 13.80
C GLY A 9 4.94 8.27 12.73
N ILE A 10 4.28 7.58 11.79
CA ILE A 10 3.41 8.19 10.79
C ILE A 10 2.27 8.94 11.48
N ARG A 11 1.75 8.38 12.59
CA ARG A 11 0.72 9.00 13.44
C ARG A 11 1.11 10.39 13.95
N ASP A 12 2.40 10.62 14.22
CA ASP A 12 2.88 11.85 14.85
C ASP A 12 3.32 12.93 13.82
N ARG A 13 3.13 12.68 12.52
CA ARG A 13 3.43 13.67 11.47
C ARG A 13 2.50 14.88 11.60
N ALA A 14 3.07 16.08 11.50
CA ALA A 14 2.32 17.33 11.66
C ALA A 14 1.29 17.54 10.53
N GLU A 15 1.63 17.18 9.30
CA GLU A 15 0.78 17.34 8.13
C GLU A 15 0.42 15.98 7.56
N ARG A 16 -0.68 15.40 8.06
CA ARG A 16 -1.24 14.16 7.52
C ARG A 16 -2.29 14.42 6.45
N PRO A 17 -2.47 13.50 5.49
CA PRO A 17 -3.55 13.61 4.54
C PRO A 17 -4.91 13.63 5.23
N HIS A 18 -5.76 14.54 4.79
CA HIS A 18 -7.11 14.73 5.32
C HIS A 18 -8.13 14.70 4.19
N GLY A 19 -9.34 14.28 4.52
CA GLY A 19 -10.45 14.29 3.59
C GLY A 19 -10.89 15.72 3.24
N ARG A 20 -11.35 15.93 2.00
CA ARG A 20 -11.99 17.17 1.57
C ARG A 20 -13.50 16.95 1.46
N LEU A 21 -14.28 17.65 2.28
CA LEU A 21 -15.73 17.54 2.29
C LEU A 21 -16.40 18.85 1.85
N PRO A 22 -17.49 18.78 1.06
CA PRO A 22 -18.22 19.96 0.61
C PRO A 22 -19.30 20.44 1.61
N SER A 23 -19.61 19.65 2.65
CA SER A 23 -20.74 19.87 3.57
C SER A 23 -20.33 20.60 4.86
N LYS A 24 -21.33 21.07 5.61
CA LYS A 24 -21.15 21.62 6.96
C LYS A 24 -20.66 20.50 7.88
N ASN A 25 -19.43 20.62 8.36
CA ASN A 25 -18.84 19.71 9.32
C ASN A 25 -19.53 19.85 10.69
N LYS A 26 -20.12 18.77 11.19
CA LYS A 26 -20.72 18.62 12.53
C LYS A 26 -19.72 18.09 13.56
N LEU A 27 -18.43 17.96 13.18
CA LEU A 27 -17.37 17.40 14.02
C LEU A 27 -17.41 17.85 15.48
N ASN A 28 -17.41 19.17 15.75
CA ASN A 28 -17.33 19.68 17.13
C ASN A 28 -18.50 19.20 17.99
N GLU A 29 -19.72 19.24 17.44
CA GLU A 29 -20.93 18.79 18.12
C GLU A 29 -20.87 17.28 18.41
N MET A 30 -20.40 16.48 17.44
CA MET A 30 -20.25 15.04 17.61
C MET A 30 -19.10 14.67 18.57
N ILE A 31 -18.00 15.44 18.59
CA ILE A 31 -16.91 15.27 19.56
C ILE A 31 -17.42 15.57 20.97
N GLU A 32 -18.14 16.68 21.18
CA GLU A 32 -18.75 17.00 22.47
C GLU A 32 -19.70 15.87 22.93
N ASN A 33 -20.50 15.31 22.02
CA ASN A 33 -21.32 14.13 22.33
C ASN A 33 -20.47 12.90 22.69
N SER A 34 -19.30 12.73 22.05
CA SER A 34 -18.41 11.59 22.31
C SER A 34 -17.79 11.63 23.71
N GLU A 35 -17.58 12.82 24.29
CA GLU A 35 -17.03 12.99 25.64
C GLU A 35 -17.93 12.38 26.72
N GLU A 36 -19.24 12.33 26.47
CA GLU A 36 -20.18 11.66 27.36
C GLU A 36 -19.83 10.19 27.56
N TYR A 37 -19.20 9.52 26.59
CA TYR A 37 -18.82 8.11 26.72
C TYR A 37 -17.50 7.90 27.47
N VAL A 38 -16.76 8.96 27.81
CA VAL A 38 -15.57 8.85 28.67
C VAL A 38 -15.93 8.36 30.08
N LYS A 39 -17.16 8.60 30.55
CA LYS A 39 -17.67 8.09 31.84
C LYS A 39 -17.67 6.56 31.94
N LEU A 40 -17.58 5.85 30.81
CA LEU A 40 -17.37 4.40 30.79
C LEU A 40 -16.09 3.97 31.52
N ARG A 41 -15.11 4.87 31.68
CA ARG A 41 -13.88 4.66 32.46
C ARG A 41 -14.12 4.19 33.90
N ASP A 42 -15.28 4.50 34.47
CA ASP A 42 -15.62 4.15 35.84
C ASP A 42 -16.10 2.69 35.97
N HIS A 43 -16.34 2.00 34.84
CA HIS A 43 -16.72 0.60 34.85
C HIS A 43 -15.51 -0.34 35.02
N SER A 44 -15.71 -1.37 35.84
CA SER A 44 -14.69 -2.38 36.11
C SER A 44 -14.22 -3.06 34.82
N GLY A 45 -12.90 -3.04 34.61
CA GLY A 45 -12.24 -3.75 33.51
C GLY A 45 -11.93 -2.86 32.30
N VAL A 46 -12.34 -1.59 32.28
CA VAL A 46 -11.94 -0.61 31.26
C VAL A 46 -10.49 -0.17 31.49
N LEU A 47 -9.68 -0.29 30.44
CA LEU A 47 -8.25 0.05 30.43
C LEU A 47 -7.99 1.30 29.59
N GLY A 48 -8.79 1.54 28.56
CA GLY A 48 -8.69 2.73 27.73
C GLY A 48 -9.90 2.89 26.82
N ILE A 49 -10.11 4.11 26.32
CA ILE A 49 -11.18 4.46 25.39
C ILE A 49 -10.56 5.34 24.31
N THR A 50 -10.85 5.02 23.06
CA THR A 50 -10.39 5.82 21.93
C THR A 50 -11.52 6.10 20.95
N LEU A 51 -11.45 7.27 20.32
CA LEU A 51 -12.28 7.66 19.19
C LEU A 51 -11.53 7.29 17.90
N THR A 52 -12.19 6.57 17.00
CA THR A 52 -11.64 6.21 15.70
C THR A 52 -12.51 6.79 14.59
N GLY A 53 -12.37 6.27 13.37
CA GLY A 53 -13.31 6.61 12.32
C GLY A 53 -13.27 8.07 11.90
N GLY A 54 -14.40 8.57 11.42
CA GLY A 54 -14.44 9.89 10.76
C GLY A 54 -14.07 11.04 11.67
N LEU A 55 -14.57 11.02 12.90
CA LEU A 55 -14.36 12.09 13.88
C LEU A 55 -12.88 12.23 14.21
N SER A 56 -12.18 11.11 14.45
CA SER A 56 -10.73 11.11 14.71
C SER A 56 -9.90 11.63 13.52
N ARG A 57 -10.48 11.62 12.31
CA ARG A 57 -9.88 12.16 11.08
C ARG A 57 -10.29 13.60 10.78
N GLY A 58 -10.98 14.26 11.71
CA GLY A 58 -11.40 15.65 11.58
C GLY A 58 -12.67 15.87 10.76
N TYR A 59 -13.53 14.84 10.60
CA TYR A 59 -14.82 15.03 9.94
C TYR A 59 -15.99 14.30 10.60
N GLY A 60 -17.15 14.95 10.62
CA GLY A 60 -18.43 14.35 10.96
C GLY A 60 -19.55 15.05 10.20
N ASP A 61 -20.41 14.30 9.51
CA ASP A 61 -21.57 14.80 8.80
C ASP A 61 -22.85 14.04 9.20
N GLU A 62 -23.96 14.27 8.50
CA GLU A 62 -25.26 13.69 8.85
C GLU A 62 -25.33 12.16 8.67
N LEU A 63 -24.37 11.58 7.94
CA LEU A 63 -24.24 10.15 7.71
C LEU A 63 -23.07 9.54 8.50
N SER A 64 -22.40 10.35 9.32
CA SER A 64 -21.29 9.91 10.15
C SER A 64 -21.80 9.31 11.44
N GLU A 65 -21.02 8.35 11.94
CA GLU A 65 -21.22 7.71 13.24
C GLU A 65 -20.07 8.07 14.18
N ILE A 66 -20.27 7.78 15.46
CA ILE A 66 -19.23 7.84 16.47
C ILE A 66 -18.63 6.44 16.60
N ASP A 67 -17.43 6.25 16.05
CA ASP A 67 -16.67 5.02 16.19
C ASP A 67 -15.88 5.02 17.51
N LEU A 68 -16.21 4.12 18.44
CA LEU A 68 -15.51 3.99 19.73
C LEU A 68 -14.86 2.62 19.90
N ASN A 69 -13.60 2.63 20.29
CA ASN A 69 -12.93 1.44 20.80
C ASN A 69 -12.82 1.51 22.32
N ILE A 70 -13.28 0.46 23.00
CA ILE A 70 -13.17 0.31 24.44
C ILE A 70 -12.21 -0.85 24.72
N TYR A 71 -11.03 -0.51 25.19
CA TYR A 71 -10.01 -1.46 25.58
C TYR A 71 -10.32 -1.99 26.98
N LEU A 72 -10.43 -3.30 27.09
CA LEU A 72 -10.86 -4.03 28.27
C LEU A 72 -9.79 -5.04 28.70
N THR A 73 -9.79 -5.36 29.99
CA THR A 73 -9.15 -6.58 30.49
C THR A 73 -9.75 -7.82 29.79
N PRO A 74 -9.03 -8.95 29.69
CA PRO A 74 -9.58 -10.17 29.08
C PRO A 74 -10.92 -10.60 29.67
N LYS A 75 -11.04 -10.53 31.01
CA LYS A 75 -12.31 -10.81 31.71
C LYS A 75 -13.40 -9.80 31.37
N GLY A 76 -13.08 -8.51 31.34
CA GLY A 76 -14.01 -7.45 30.97
C GLY A 76 -14.56 -7.64 29.56
N CYS A 77 -13.69 -7.91 28.58
CA CYS A 77 -14.07 -8.14 27.19
C CYS A 77 -15.04 -9.32 27.06
N VAL A 78 -14.74 -10.46 27.72
CA VAL A 78 -15.62 -11.64 27.71
C VAL A 78 -17.00 -11.35 28.30
N GLU A 79 -17.08 -10.54 29.36
CA GLU A 79 -18.35 -10.23 30.00
C GLU A 79 -19.16 -9.20 29.20
N TRP A 80 -18.50 -8.19 28.64
CA TRP A 80 -19.15 -7.14 27.85
C TRP A 80 -19.69 -7.70 26.53
N SER A 81 -18.93 -8.56 25.83
CA SER A 81 -19.41 -9.24 24.62
C SER A 81 -20.58 -10.21 24.87
N LYS A 82 -20.90 -10.53 26.13
CA LYS A 82 -22.13 -11.28 26.51
C LYS A 82 -23.31 -10.36 26.83
N GLY A 83 -23.23 -9.07 26.52
CA GLY A 83 -24.27 -8.08 26.82
C GLY A 83 -24.33 -7.65 28.28
N ARG A 84 -23.24 -7.84 29.06
CA ARG A 84 -23.13 -7.33 30.45
C ARG A 84 -22.41 -5.99 30.53
N GLY A 85 -22.06 -5.41 29.39
CA GLY A 85 -21.52 -4.06 29.30
C GLY A 85 -22.63 -2.99 29.42
N PRO A 86 -22.26 -1.74 29.70
CA PRO A 86 -23.20 -0.61 29.76
C PRO A 86 -23.72 -0.16 28.39
N LEU A 87 -23.13 -0.64 27.30
CA LEU A 87 -23.49 -0.36 25.91
C LEU A 87 -23.49 -1.66 25.09
N PRO A 88 -24.24 -1.73 23.98
CA PRO A 88 -24.10 -2.81 23.01
C PRO A 88 -22.80 -2.68 22.19
N GLN A 89 -22.34 -3.79 21.64
CA GLN A 89 -21.24 -3.85 20.68
C GLN A 89 -21.78 -3.71 19.25
N GLY A 90 -21.04 -3.06 18.36
CA GLY A 90 -21.40 -2.83 16.96
C GLY A 90 -22.34 -1.63 16.78
N ASP A 91 -22.99 -1.59 15.63
CA ASP A 91 -23.93 -0.52 15.21
C ASP A 91 -25.14 -0.38 16.14
N HIS A 92 -25.32 0.81 16.68
CA HIS A 92 -26.51 1.17 17.46
C HIS A 92 -26.74 2.67 17.58
N GLN A 93 -27.93 3.04 18.03
CA GLN A 93 -28.25 4.42 18.38
C GLN A 93 -27.66 4.77 19.77
N GLY A 94 -26.76 5.75 19.81
CA GLY A 94 -26.29 6.40 21.03
C GLY A 94 -27.27 7.46 21.54
N ILE A 95 -26.81 8.34 22.43
CA ILE A 95 -27.63 9.41 23.03
C ILE A 95 -28.24 10.32 21.94
N GLU A 96 -27.40 10.80 21.01
CA GLU A 96 -27.84 11.68 19.91
C GLU A 96 -27.45 11.13 18.53
N TYR A 97 -26.33 10.42 18.43
CA TYR A 97 -25.75 9.97 17.17
C TYR A 97 -25.72 8.45 17.04
N HIS A 98 -25.66 7.98 15.78
CA HIS A 98 -25.31 6.60 15.48
C HIS A 98 -23.89 6.30 15.99
N MET A 99 -23.67 5.08 16.50
CA MET A 99 -22.38 4.65 17.02
C MET A 99 -22.04 3.26 16.49
N ASP A 100 -20.76 3.04 16.22
CA ASP A 100 -20.17 1.71 16.12
C ASP A 100 -19.18 1.53 17.28
N VAL A 101 -19.45 0.56 18.16
CA VAL A 101 -18.65 0.34 19.37
C VAL A 101 -17.95 -1.01 19.33
N SER A 102 -16.63 -0.99 19.45
CA SER A 102 -15.79 -2.18 19.51
C SER A 102 -15.26 -2.42 20.92
N PHE A 103 -15.42 -3.66 21.41
CA PHE A 103 -14.80 -4.12 22.65
C PHE A 103 -13.50 -4.87 22.33
N ILE A 104 -12.39 -4.37 22.86
CA ILE A 104 -11.06 -4.86 22.50
C ILE A 104 -10.38 -5.46 23.74
N ASP A 105 -9.99 -6.72 23.66
CA ASP A 105 -9.10 -7.35 24.65
C ASP A 105 -7.67 -6.84 24.42
N LEU A 106 -7.17 -5.99 25.31
CA LEU A 106 -5.88 -5.32 25.14
C LEU A 106 -4.71 -6.32 25.02
N GLU A 107 -4.75 -7.45 25.73
CA GLU A 107 -3.64 -8.41 25.71
C GLU A 107 -3.59 -9.15 24.38
N LYS A 108 -4.74 -9.56 23.85
CA LYS A 108 -4.81 -10.13 22.49
C LYS A 108 -4.41 -9.13 21.43
N GLU A 109 -4.81 -7.87 21.61
CA GLU A 109 -4.53 -6.80 20.66
C GLU A 109 -3.03 -6.48 20.60
N LYS A 110 -2.30 -6.58 21.72
CA LYS A 110 -0.84 -6.46 21.75
C LYS A 110 -0.16 -7.54 20.88
N GLU A 111 -0.69 -8.77 20.89
CA GLU A 111 -0.15 -9.91 20.14
C GLU A 111 -0.56 -9.93 18.65
N ALA A 112 -1.70 -9.33 18.31
CA ALA A 112 -2.25 -9.37 16.95
C ALA A 112 -1.40 -8.63 15.92
N GLU A 113 -1.22 -9.21 14.73
CA GLU A 113 -0.66 -8.49 13.58
C GLU A 113 -1.68 -7.53 12.99
N TRP A 114 -1.23 -6.32 12.62
CA TRP A 114 -2.09 -5.31 12.02
C TRP A 114 -1.79 -5.20 10.53
N GLY A 115 -2.80 -5.44 9.70
CA GLY A 115 -2.73 -5.07 8.29
C GLY A 115 -2.74 -3.56 8.09
N LEU A 116 -2.35 -3.11 6.89
CA LEU A 116 -2.23 -1.70 6.53
C LEU A 116 -3.48 -0.87 6.81
N LEU A 117 -4.67 -1.40 6.54
CA LEU A 117 -5.92 -0.68 6.80
C LEU A 117 -6.13 -0.38 8.29
N LYS A 118 -5.81 -1.34 9.16
CA LYS A 118 -5.91 -1.14 10.62
C LYS A 118 -4.86 -0.16 11.11
N LYS A 119 -3.63 -0.22 10.59
CA LYS A 119 -2.58 0.77 10.87
C LYS A 119 -3.00 2.18 10.42
N TRP A 120 -3.58 2.30 9.23
CA TRP A 120 -4.14 3.56 8.76
C TRP A 120 -5.20 4.10 9.72
N ASP A 121 -6.24 3.33 10.06
CA ASP A 121 -7.30 3.80 10.95
C ASP A 121 -6.75 4.14 12.36
N ALA A 122 -5.92 3.26 12.92
CA ALA A 122 -5.27 3.45 14.22
C ALA A 122 -4.35 4.67 14.27
N SER A 123 -3.72 5.03 13.14
CA SER A 123 -2.83 6.19 13.06
C SER A 123 -3.57 7.52 13.21
N TYR A 124 -4.89 7.58 12.99
CA TYR A 124 -5.70 8.79 13.25
C TYR A 124 -6.42 8.76 14.59
N THR A 125 -6.40 7.63 15.30
CA THR A 125 -7.16 7.42 16.53
C THR A 125 -6.85 8.48 17.60
N GLU A 126 -7.89 9.08 18.18
CA GLU A 126 -7.77 9.98 19.32
C GLU A 126 -7.97 9.21 20.63
N ILE A 127 -7.09 9.42 21.60
CA ILE A 127 -7.18 8.76 22.90
C ILE A 127 -8.03 9.63 23.83
N LEU A 128 -9.21 9.13 24.19
CA LEU A 128 -10.12 9.82 25.11
C LEU A 128 -9.82 9.46 26.58
N TYR A 129 -9.33 8.25 26.83
CA TYR A 129 -8.93 7.76 28.15
C TYR A 129 -7.82 6.73 28.04
N ASP A 130 -6.68 6.97 28.69
CA ASP A 130 -5.57 6.01 28.82
C ASP A 130 -4.74 6.35 30.08
N PRO A 131 -5.19 5.97 31.28
CA PRO A 131 -4.59 6.41 32.54
C PRO A 131 -3.18 5.85 32.77
N ARG A 132 -2.80 4.79 32.04
CA ARG A 132 -1.51 4.10 32.19
C ARG A 132 -0.60 4.25 30.99
N GLY A 133 -1.05 4.91 29.92
CA GLY A 133 -0.32 5.02 28.65
C GLY A 133 -0.22 3.70 27.89
N GLU A 134 -1.02 2.68 28.23
CA GLU A 134 -0.90 1.36 27.61
C GLU A 134 -1.42 1.37 26.17
N ILE A 135 -2.45 2.18 25.89
CA ILE A 135 -3.04 2.31 24.55
C ILE A 135 -2.11 3.14 23.66
N LYS A 136 -1.58 4.25 24.19
CA LYS A 136 -0.56 5.03 23.47
C LYS A 136 0.65 4.14 23.12
N ASN A 137 1.17 3.39 24.08
CA ASN A 137 2.30 2.49 23.85
C ASN A 137 1.98 1.38 22.82
N LEU A 138 0.75 0.87 22.78
CA LEU A 138 0.30 -0.07 21.75
C LEU A 138 0.31 0.60 20.37
N LEU A 139 -0.31 1.77 20.24
CA LEU A 139 -0.41 2.51 18.99
C LEU A 139 0.97 2.87 18.44
N ASP A 140 1.84 3.44 19.26
CA ASP A 140 3.21 3.82 18.90
C ASP A 140 4.03 2.60 18.42
N LYS A 141 3.87 1.44 19.08
CA LYS A 141 4.58 0.20 18.69
C LYS A 141 4.08 -0.39 17.39
N LYS A 142 2.79 -0.23 17.07
CA LYS A 142 2.17 -0.79 15.87
C LYS A 142 2.28 0.15 14.66
N ASP A 143 2.57 1.43 14.90
CA ASP A 143 2.78 2.46 13.87
C ASP A 143 4.16 2.32 13.19
N VAL A 144 4.30 1.22 12.47
CA VAL A 144 5.46 0.91 11.64
C VAL A 144 4.99 0.51 10.26
N PHE A 145 5.36 1.25 9.22
CA PHE A 145 5.17 0.86 7.83
C PHE A 145 6.45 0.18 7.37
N THR A 146 6.44 -1.14 7.39
CA THR A 146 7.65 -1.95 7.15
C THR A 146 8.03 -1.99 5.68
N ALA A 147 9.31 -2.26 5.40
CA ALA A 147 9.80 -2.45 4.05
C ALA A 147 9.06 -3.58 3.31
N ASP A 148 8.71 -4.67 4.01
CA ASP A 148 7.97 -5.81 3.44
C ASP A 148 6.54 -5.43 3.04
N GLU A 149 5.87 -4.63 3.87
CA GLU A 149 4.54 -4.11 3.56
C GLU A 149 4.56 -3.14 2.38
N LYS A 150 5.56 -2.24 2.33
CA LYS A 150 5.76 -1.30 1.22
C LYS A 150 6.04 -2.03 -0.08
N TYR A 151 6.90 -3.05 -0.04
CA TYR A 151 7.17 -3.90 -1.18
C TYR A 151 5.93 -4.65 -1.65
N SER A 152 5.19 -5.26 -0.72
CA SER A 152 3.95 -5.98 -1.05
C SER A 152 2.90 -5.05 -1.67
N LEU A 153 2.79 -3.82 -1.14
CA LEU A 153 1.94 -2.78 -1.67
C LEU A 153 2.41 -2.35 -3.07
N ALA A 154 3.70 -2.09 -3.26
CA ALA A 154 4.27 -1.75 -4.56
C ALA A 154 4.00 -2.84 -5.59
N LEU A 155 4.38 -4.09 -5.28
CA LEU A 155 4.24 -5.28 -6.13
C LEU A 155 2.82 -5.42 -6.67
N ARG A 156 1.84 -5.42 -5.77
CA ARG A 156 0.43 -5.58 -6.16
C ARG A 156 -0.02 -4.43 -7.06
N ASN A 157 0.28 -3.19 -6.69
CA ASN A 157 -0.34 -2.04 -7.32
C ASN A 157 0.35 -1.65 -8.64
N TYR A 158 1.67 -1.83 -8.79
CA TYR A 158 2.32 -1.60 -10.08
C TYR A 158 1.88 -2.64 -11.12
N LEU A 159 1.71 -3.91 -10.70
CA LEU A 159 1.16 -4.95 -11.57
C LEU A 159 -0.26 -4.61 -12.01
N ASP A 160 -1.13 -4.17 -11.09
CA ASP A 160 -2.49 -3.79 -11.45
C ASP A 160 -2.52 -2.57 -12.38
N CYS A 161 -1.66 -1.56 -12.18
CA CYS A 161 -1.55 -0.42 -13.08
C CYS A 161 -1.12 -0.87 -14.49
N THR A 162 0.02 -1.55 -14.61
CA THR A 162 0.56 -1.99 -15.90
C THR A 162 -0.35 -3.01 -16.60
N TYR A 163 -0.94 -3.94 -15.85
CA TYR A 163 -1.82 -4.97 -16.42
C TYR A 163 -3.16 -4.38 -16.86
N PHE A 164 -3.89 -3.71 -15.97
CA PHE A 164 -5.26 -3.26 -16.27
C PHE A 164 -5.33 -1.96 -17.05
N ALA A 165 -4.34 -1.08 -16.95
CA ALA A 165 -4.34 0.18 -17.70
C ALA A 165 -3.63 0.09 -19.05
N ASP A 166 -2.73 -0.87 -19.27
CA ASP A 166 -2.00 -0.99 -20.53
C ASP A 166 -2.29 -2.32 -21.24
N ILE A 167 -1.81 -3.44 -20.69
CA ILE A 167 -1.86 -4.75 -21.37
C ILE A 167 -3.30 -5.16 -21.72
N VAL A 168 -4.19 -5.13 -20.73
CA VAL A 168 -5.58 -5.56 -20.90
C VAL A 168 -6.35 -4.58 -21.78
N VAL A 169 -6.06 -3.28 -21.72
CA VAL A 169 -6.66 -2.29 -22.62
C VAL A 169 -6.29 -2.60 -24.06
N ARG A 170 -5.01 -2.81 -24.36
CA ARG A 170 -4.55 -3.21 -25.71
C ARG A 170 -5.24 -4.49 -26.19
N GLN A 171 -5.42 -5.48 -25.33
CA GLN A 171 -6.12 -6.71 -25.68
C GLN A 171 -7.57 -6.48 -26.08
N TRP A 172 -8.32 -5.66 -25.32
CA TRP A 172 -9.72 -5.37 -25.63
C TRP A 172 -9.87 -4.40 -26.80
N THR A 173 -8.89 -3.51 -27.00
CA THR A 173 -8.80 -2.69 -28.21
C THR A 173 -8.68 -3.56 -29.47
N LEU A 174 -7.79 -4.57 -29.45
CA LEU A 174 -7.65 -5.53 -30.55
C LEU A 174 -8.89 -6.41 -30.78
N ARG A 175 -9.74 -6.54 -29.76
CA ARG A 175 -11.02 -7.28 -29.81
C ARG A 175 -12.21 -6.39 -30.15
N GLU A 176 -11.97 -5.10 -30.40
CA GLU A 176 -12.99 -4.11 -30.75
C GLU A 176 -14.09 -3.96 -29.67
N ASP A 177 -13.73 -4.13 -28.38
CA ASP A 177 -14.65 -3.92 -27.25
C ASP A 177 -14.21 -2.73 -26.38
N PRO A 178 -14.60 -1.50 -26.74
CA PRO A 178 -14.23 -0.30 -26.01
C PRO A 178 -14.91 -0.20 -24.64
N MET A 179 -16.06 -0.86 -24.43
CA MET A 179 -16.73 -0.86 -23.13
C MET A 179 -15.87 -1.59 -22.10
N VAL A 180 -15.42 -2.80 -22.43
CA VAL A 180 -14.58 -3.58 -21.52
C VAL A 180 -13.21 -2.93 -21.35
N ALA A 181 -12.62 -2.38 -22.42
CA ALA A 181 -11.37 -1.64 -22.33
C ALA A 181 -11.46 -0.48 -21.31
N ASN A 182 -12.52 0.34 -21.41
CA ASN A 182 -12.78 1.44 -20.47
C ASN A 182 -13.04 0.96 -19.04
N GLN A 183 -13.71 -0.18 -18.86
CA GLN A 183 -13.97 -0.77 -17.54
C GLN A 183 -12.67 -1.22 -16.85
N MET A 184 -11.71 -1.76 -17.60
CA MET A 184 -10.45 -2.25 -17.03
C MET A 184 -9.59 -1.10 -16.50
N ILE A 185 -9.60 0.06 -17.16
CA ILE A 185 -8.92 1.27 -16.67
C ILE A 185 -9.42 1.66 -15.26
N ASN A 186 -10.72 1.51 -14.98
CA ASN A 186 -11.26 1.82 -13.65
C ASN A 186 -10.67 0.93 -12.55
N LYS A 187 -10.22 -0.29 -12.87
CA LYS A 187 -9.55 -1.18 -11.90
C LYS A 187 -8.14 -0.73 -11.55
N ALA A 188 -7.47 0.00 -12.43
CA ALA A 188 -6.12 0.50 -12.20
C ALA A 188 -6.08 1.80 -11.38
N ILE A 189 -7.20 2.55 -11.31
CA ILE A 189 -7.27 3.83 -10.60
C ILE A 189 -6.97 3.69 -9.10
N PRO A 190 -7.59 2.75 -8.34
CA PRO A 190 -7.23 2.52 -6.95
C PRO A 190 -5.74 2.17 -6.79
N SER A 191 -5.20 1.35 -7.69
CA SER A 191 -3.80 0.94 -7.62
C SER A 191 -2.83 2.10 -7.81
N LEU A 192 -3.13 3.00 -8.75
CA LEU A 192 -2.37 4.23 -8.94
C LEU A 192 -2.42 5.12 -7.68
N CYS A 193 -3.57 5.23 -7.04
CA CYS A 193 -3.70 6.00 -5.80
C CYS A 193 -2.92 5.35 -4.65
N ASN A 194 -2.96 4.02 -4.50
CA ASN A 194 -2.16 3.30 -3.50
C ASN A 194 -0.65 3.54 -3.69
N LEU A 195 -0.17 3.53 -4.93
CA LEU A 195 1.23 3.89 -5.23
C LEU A 195 1.53 5.34 -4.88
N LEU A 196 0.57 6.26 -5.05
CA LEU A 196 0.74 7.65 -4.65
C LEU A 196 0.86 7.81 -3.12
N PHE A 197 0.11 7.03 -2.34
CA PHE A 197 0.29 6.97 -0.87
C PHE A 197 1.65 6.41 -0.50
N LEU A 198 2.09 5.35 -1.18
CA LEU A 198 3.45 4.80 -1.00
C LEU A 198 4.54 5.83 -1.33
N ALA A 199 4.37 6.61 -2.39
CA ALA A 199 5.30 7.68 -2.80
C ALA A 199 5.43 8.81 -1.76
N ASN A 200 4.44 8.97 -0.89
CA ASN A 200 4.43 9.89 0.26
C ASN A 200 4.78 9.19 1.57
N ASP A 201 5.17 7.91 1.50
CA ASP A 201 5.50 7.11 2.66
C ASP A 201 4.36 7.09 3.70
N GLU A 202 3.13 6.95 3.23
CA GLU A 202 1.90 7.03 4.02
C GLU A 202 1.03 5.78 3.81
N TYR A 203 0.24 5.42 4.84
CA TYR A 203 -0.66 4.30 4.72
C TYR A 203 -1.81 4.60 3.76
N PRO A 204 -2.12 3.71 2.80
CA PRO A 204 -3.30 3.87 1.97
C PRO A 204 -4.58 3.81 2.83
N PRO A 205 -5.52 4.77 2.65
CA PRO A 205 -6.79 4.76 3.34
C PRO A 205 -7.72 3.65 2.83
N PHE A 206 -8.84 3.46 3.52
CA PHE A 206 -9.93 2.65 3.00
C PHE A 206 -10.37 3.11 1.59
N GLU A 207 -10.75 2.18 0.73
CA GLU A 207 -10.98 2.42 -0.71
C GLU A 207 -11.94 3.58 -1.00
N LYS A 208 -13.01 3.73 -0.20
CA LYS A 208 -13.98 4.83 -0.35
C LYS A 208 -13.38 6.23 -0.15
N TRP A 209 -12.25 6.32 0.58
CA TRP A 209 -11.53 7.56 0.89
C TRP A 209 -10.31 7.78 0.01
N LEU A 210 -9.88 6.76 -0.74
CA LEU A 210 -8.60 6.71 -1.43
C LEU A 210 -8.38 7.89 -2.37
N VAL A 211 -9.33 8.16 -3.26
CA VAL A 211 -9.26 9.32 -4.16
C VAL A 211 -9.35 10.63 -3.38
N ASN A 212 -10.25 10.72 -2.41
CA ASN A 212 -10.50 11.96 -1.68
C ASN A 212 -9.29 12.43 -0.86
N TYR A 213 -8.65 11.51 -0.12
CA TYR A 213 -7.44 11.79 0.67
C TYR A 213 -6.21 12.01 -0.21
N SER A 214 -6.17 11.46 -1.43
CA SER A 214 -5.05 11.69 -2.36
C SER A 214 -4.84 13.18 -2.69
N HIS A 215 -5.88 14.00 -2.58
CA HIS A 215 -5.81 15.41 -2.92
C HIS A 215 -5.01 16.24 -1.91
N SER A 216 -4.93 15.80 -0.66
CA SER A 216 -4.23 16.49 0.44
C SER A 216 -2.82 15.95 0.71
N LEU A 217 -2.38 14.92 -0.03
CA LEU A 217 -0.98 14.45 0.03
C LEU A 217 0.00 15.59 -0.27
N GLU A 218 1.13 15.59 0.43
CA GLU A 218 2.18 16.60 0.31
C GLU A 218 2.74 16.60 -1.12
N TRP A 219 3.23 15.44 -1.57
CA TRP A 219 3.70 15.25 -2.92
C TRP A 219 2.64 14.58 -3.79
N LYS A 220 2.48 15.09 -5.00
CA LYS A 220 1.64 14.53 -6.05
C LYS A 220 2.06 15.07 -7.40
N PRO A 221 1.84 14.33 -8.50
CA PRO A 221 2.03 14.84 -9.85
C PRO A 221 1.29 16.16 -10.08
N ASP A 222 1.84 16.99 -10.97
CA ASP A 222 1.23 18.27 -11.30
C ASP A 222 -0.20 18.09 -11.82
N HIS A 223 -1.09 18.94 -11.31
CA HIS A 223 -2.52 18.90 -11.62
C HIS A 223 -3.19 17.54 -11.36
N TRP A 224 -2.70 16.77 -10.39
CA TRP A 224 -3.21 15.45 -9.98
C TRP A 224 -4.73 15.31 -10.05
N GLU A 225 -5.48 16.15 -9.33
CA GLU A 225 -6.94 16.06 -9.23
C GLU A 225 -7.62 16.23 -10.61
N LYS A 226 -7.15 17.17 -11.43
CA LYS A 226 -7.67 17.41 -12.78
C LYS A 226 -7.39 16.22 -13.70
N ARG A 227 -6.17 15.69 -13.67
CA ARG A 227 -5.76 14.56 -14.53
C ARG A 227 -6.47 13.27 -14.13
N LEU A 228 -6.59 13.00 -12.83
CA LEU A 228 -7.34 11.85 -12.33
C LEU A 228 -8.83 11.92 -12.71
N LYS A 229 -9.44 13.11 -12.64
CA LYS A 229 -10.82 13.32 -13.12
C LYS A 229 -10.96 13.02 -14.63
N GLN A 230 -10.00 13.46 -15.45
CA GLN A 230 -9.99 13.19 -16.89
C GLN A 230 -9.79 11.71 -17.25
N ILE A 231 -9.11 10.95 -16.37
CA ILE A 231 -9.00 9.49 -16.50
C ILE A 231 -10.29 8.81 -16.03
N THR A 232 -11.02 9.37 -15.07
CA THR A 232 -12.24 8.75 -14.53
C THR A 232 -13.45 8.92 -15.46
N ILE A 233 -13.55 10.07 -16.13
CA ILE A 233 -14.64 10.36 -17.06
C ILE A 233 -14.44 9.54 -18.35
N VAL A 234 -15.51 8.85 -18.77
CA VAL A 234 -15.65 8.27 -20.11
C VAL A 234 -16.52 9.25 -20.91
N GLU A 235 -15.92 9.98 -21.85
CA GLU A 235 -16.64 10.95 -22.67
C GLU A 235 -17.53 10.24 -23.70
N GLU A 236 -16.97 9.24 -24.38
CA GLU A 236 -17.66 8.39 -25.35
C GLU A 236 -17.14 6.95 -25.26
N ILE A 237 -17.98 5.96 -25.61
CA ILE A 237 -17.58 4.55 -25.54
C ILE A 237 -16.92 4.14 -26.86
N THR A 238 -15.67 4.58 -27.04
CA THR A 238 -14.86 4.35 -28.24
C THR A 238 -13.47 3.81 -27.90
N ILE A 239 -12.77 3.29 -28.91
CA ILE A 239 -11.41 2.77 -28.77
C ILE A 239 -10.44 3.92 -28.51
N GLU A 240 -10.66 5.04 -29.17
CA GLU A 240 -9.90 6.27 -29.02
C GLU A 240 -9.99 6.79 -27.58
N GLU A 241 -11.18 6.74 -26.98
CA GLU A 241 -11.35 7.13 -25.57
C GLU A 241 -10.64 6.18 -24.61
N ALA A 242 -10.73 4.86 -24.85
CA ALA A 242 -10.01 3.88 -24.04
C ALA A 242 -8.49 4.09 -24.11
N GLN A 243 -7.96 4.35 -25.31
CA GLN A 243 -6.53 4.63 -25.50
C GLN A 243 -6.13 5.95 -24.82
N ARG A 244 -6.90 7.03 -24.99
CA ARG A 244 -6.64 8.32 -24.32
C ARG A 244 -6.55 8.15 -22.81
N ARG A 245 -7.53 7.46 -22.20
CA ARG A 245 -7.57 7.25 -20.75
C ARG A 245 -6.42 6.36 -20.27
N SER A 246 -6.09 5.32 -21.03
CA SER A 246 -4.95 4.42 -20.79
C SER A 246 -3.63 5.19 -20.80
N ASP A 247 -3.37 5.97 -21.85
CA ASP A 247 -2.13 6.76 -21.99
C ASP A 247 -1.99 7.76 -20.84
N MET A 248 -3.07 8.45 -20.48
CA MET A 248 -3.08 9.39 -19.37
C MET A 248 -2.81 8.72 -18.02
N LEU A 249 -3.39 7.54 -17.77
CA LEU A 249 -3.15 6.77 -16.56
C LEU A 249 -1.70 6.30 -16.52
N MET A 250 -1.17 5.75 -17.61
CA MET A 250 0.20 5.27 -17.68
C MET A 250 1.22 6.41 -17.53
N GLN A 251 0.92 7.61 -18.03
CA GLN A 251 1.75 8.79 -17.78
C GLN A 251 1.80 9.15 -16.29
N LEU A 252 0.63 9.24 -15.62
CA LEU A 252 0.59 9.48 -14.17
C LEU A 252 1.27 8.37 -13.38
N TYR A 253 1.07 7.12 -13.78
CA TYR A 253 1.74 5.96 -13.17
C TYR A 253 3.24 6.13 -13.21
N ARG A 254 3.85 6.51 -14.35
CA ARG A 254 5.30 6.70 -14.45
C ARG A 254 5.80 7.80 -13.54
N GLU A 255 5.09 8.92 -13.44
CA GLU A 255 5.47 10.02 -12.52
C GLU A 255 5.40 9.57 -11.05
N VAL A 256 4.37 8.80 -10.67
CA VAL A 256 4.26 8.24 -9.32
C VAL A 256 5.32 7.17 -9.08
N TRP A 257 5.55 6.29 -10.05
CA TRP A 257 6.50 5.19 -9.93
C TRP A 257 7.94 5.69 -9.87
N ASP A 258 8.29 6.71 -10.66
CA ASP A 258 9.54 7.46 -10.56
C ASP A 258 9.78 7.93 -9.12
N LYS A 259 8.76 8.50 -8.45
CA LYS A 259 8.90 8.90 -7.05
C LYS A 259 9.15 7.71 -6.10
N VAL A 260 8.62 6.52 -6.41
CA VAL A 260 8.75 5.31 -5.60
C VAL A 260 10.11 4.64 -5.77
N VAL A 261 10.59 4.45 -7.00
CA VAL A 261 11.81 3.69 -7.29
C VAL A 261 13.00 4.55 -7.73
N GLY A 262 12.77 5.82 -8.06
CA GLY A 262 13.75 6.76 -8.59
C GLY A 262 13.78 6.81 -10.12
N GLU A 263 14.23 7.95 -10.65
CA GLU A 263 14.24 8.26 -12.09
C GLU A 263 15.02 7.23 -12.92
N GLU A 264 16.10 6.69 -12.36
CA GLU A 264 16.90 5.64 -13.00
C GLU A 264 16.08 4.37 -13.29
N TYR A 265 15.04 4.08 -12.51
CA TYR A 265 14.31 2.82 -12.53
C TYR A 265 12.84 2.96 -12.96
N CYS A 266 12.39 4.15 -13.36
CA CYS A 266 10.97 4.44 -13.61
C CYS A 266 10.36 3.66 -14.79
N GLU A 267 11.18 3.15 -15.70
CA GLU A 267 10.75 2.30 -16.82
C GLU A 267 10.79 0.79 -16.47
N ASN A 268 11.22 0.41 -15.26
CA ASN A 268 11.25 -0.98 -14.80
C ASN A 268 10.13 -1.26 -13.80
N GLY A 269 9.46 -2.40 -13.94
CA GLY A 269 8.57 -2.90 -12.89
C GLY A 269 9.35 -3.51 -11.73
N LEU A 270 8.66 -3.76 -10.61
CA LEU A 270 9.34 -4.25 -9.40
C LEU A 270 9.93 -5.65 -9.57
N LEU A 271 9.26 -6.54 -10.31
CA LEU A 271 9.79 -7.88 -10.60
C LEU A 271 11.07 -7.83 -11.42
N GLU A 272 11.17 -6.90 -12.36
CA GLU A 272 12.39 -6.65 -13.12
C GLU A 272 13.50 -6.14 -12.19
N LEU A 273 13.18 -5.23 -11.27
CA LEU A 273 14.14 -4.72 -10.29
C LEU A 273 14.61 -5.78 -9.29
N ASP A 274 13.76 -6.73 -8.92
CA ASP A 274 14.17 -7.89 -8.11
C ASP A 274 15.09 -8.83 -8.90
N ALA A 275 14.79 -9.04 -10.19
CA ALA A 275 15.66 -9.79 -11.09
C ALA A 275 17.02 -9.10 -11.26
N LEU A 276 17.04 -7.76 -11.33
CA LEU A 276 18.26 -6.96 -11.36
C LEU A 276 19.08 -7.18 -10.09
N GLU A 277 18.48 -7.05 -8.89
CA GLU A 277 19.18 -7.26 -7.62
C GLU A 277 19.79 -8.68 -7.55
N THR A 278 19.04 -9.67 -8.01
CA THR A 278 19.48 -11.07 -8.02
C THR A 278 20.66 -11.28 -8.99
N LEU A 279 20.57 -10.71 -10.20
CA LEU A 279 21.63 -10.80 -11.20
C LEU A 279 22.90 -10.06 -10.74
N GLU A 280 22.79 -8.87 -10.16
CA GLU A 280 23.91 -8.11 -9.61
C GLU A 280 24.63 -8.89 -8.49
N TYR A 281 23.88 -9.62 -7.66
CA TYR A 281 24.46 -10.50 -6.64
C TYR A 281 25.29 -11.62 -7.28
N VAL A 282 24.73 -12.32 -8.29
CA VAL A 282 25.43 -13.38 -9.01
C VAL A 282 26.70 -12.86 -9.69
N ILE A 283 26.63 -11.73 -10.40
CA ILE A 283 27.78 -11.09 -11.06
C ILE A 283 28.89 -10.78 -10.06
N LYS A 284 28.54 -10.29 -8.88
CA LYS A 284 29.52 -9.82 -7.89
C LYS A 284 30.11 -10.95 -7.05
N LYS A 285 29.34 -11.99 -6.78
CA LYS A 285 29.68 -13.00 -5.77
C LYS A 285 29.96 -14.38 -6.33
N GLU A 286 29.41 -14.73 -7.49
CA GLU A 286 29.35 -16.11 -7.99
C GLU A 286 29.03 -17.09 -6.83
N PRO A 287 27.85 -16.96 -6.21
CA PRO A 287 27.52 -17.69 -4.99
C PRO A 287 27.34 -19.18 -5.26
N SER A 288 27.64 -20.01 -4.26
CA SER A 288 27.13 -21.38 -4.22
C SER A 288 25.61 -21.41 -4.17
N ILE A 289 25.01 -22.55 -4.53
CA ILE A 289 23.55 -22.74 -4.42
C ILE A 289 23.06 -22.49 -2.98
N GLU A 290 23.81 -22.96 -1.98
CA GLU A 290 23.49 -22.74 -0.56
C GLU A 290 23.44 -21.24 -0.23
N GLU A 291 24.52 -20.50 -0.51
CA GLU A 291 24.62 -19.06 -0.29
C GLU A 291 23.58 -18.25 -1.08
N PHE A 292 23.17 -18.73 -2.26
CA PHE A 292 22.10 -18.11 -3.02
C PHE A 292 20.76 -18.27 -2.31
N THR A 293 20.45 -19.48 -1.83
CA THR A 293 19.18 -19.77 -1.16
C THR A 293 19.01 -19.12 0.21
N GLU A 294 20.09 -18.68 0.84
CA GLU A 294 20.02 -17.85 2.06
C GLU A 294 19.38 -16.48 1.81
N LYS A 295 19.45 -15.96 0.58
CA LYS A 295 18.96 -14.63 0.22
C LYS A 295 17.78 -14.65 -0.77
N PHE A 296 17.75 -15.62 -1.67
CA PHE A 296 16.89 -15.63 -2.85
C PHE A 296 16.15 -16.96 -3.02
N ASN A 297 15.04 -16.93 -3.74
CA ASN A 297 14.30 -18.16 -4.02
C ASN A 297 14.99 -18.91 -5.17
N ILE A 298 15.31 -20.19 -4.98
CA ILE A 298 15.98 -21.02 -5.99
C ILE A 298 15.28 -21.01 -7.36
N LYS A 299 13.95 -20.81 -7.39
CA LYS A 299 13.18 -20.71 -8.64
C LYS A 299 13.60 -19.53 -9.52
N GLN A 300 14.19 -18.47 -8.95
CA GLN A 300 14.69 -17.33 -9.71
C GLN A 300 15.79 -17.72 -10.70
N LEU A 301 16.54 -18.79 -10.46
CA LEU A 301 17.49 -19.33 -11.44
C LEU A 301 16.82 -19.80 -12.73
N GLY A 302 15.54 -20.20 -12.66
CA GLY A 302 14.75 -20.57 -13.83
C GLY A 302 14.06 -19.40 -14.54
N TYR A 303 14.18 -18.17 -14.01
CA TYR A 303 13.62 -16.99 -14.67
C TYR A 303 14.50 -16.55 -15.83
N GLU A 304 13.88 -15.94 -16.86
CA GLU A 304 14.50 -15.70 -18.17
C GLU A 304 15.93 -15.14 -18.08
N VAL A 305 16.14 -14.14 -17.22
CA VAL A 305 17.41 -13.44 -17.06
C VAL A 305 18.52 -14.38 -16.59
N LEU A 306 18.34 -15.06 -15.45
CA LEU A 306 19.36 -15.95 -14.90
C LEU A 306 19.47 -17.23 -15.71
N TYR A 307 18.35 -17.78 -16.21
CA TYR A 307 18.36 -18.94 -17.08
C TYR A 307 19.19 -18.70 -18.35
N LYS A 308 19.16 -17.48 -18.90
CA LYS A 308 19.93 -17.13 -20.10
C LYS A 308 21.35 -16.67 -19.78
N LEU A 309 21.60 -16.02 -18.64
CA LEU A 309 22.88 -15.32 -18.39
C LEU A 309 23.70 -15.92 -17.25
N ALA A 310 23.29 -17.03 -16.65
CA ALA A 310 24.04 -17.74 -15.65
C ALA A 310 24.08 -19.24 -15.92
N ASP A 311 25.17 -19.87 -15.49
CA ASP A 311 25.35 -21.32 -15.48
C ASP A 311 25.60 -21.80 -14.05
N ILE A 312 25.34 -23.07 -13.80
CA ILE A 312 25.73 -23.75 -12.56
C ILE A 312 26.92 -24.65 -12.89
N VAL A 313 28.04 -24.44 -12.22
CA VAL A 313 29.28 -25.20 -12.42
C VAL A 313 29.77 -25.77 -11.09
N GLU A 314 30.47 -26.90 -11.14
CA GLU A 314 31.10 -27.47 -9.95
C GLU A 314 32.47 -26.81 -9.71
N LYS A 315 32.66 -26.18 -8.55
CA LYS A 315 33.94 -25.63 -8.08
C LYS A 315 34.20 -26.15 -6.67
N ASP A 316 35.35 -26.78 -6.45
CA ASP A 316 35.77 -27.33 -5.15
C ASP A 316 34.71 -28.24 -4.48
N GLY A 317 33.99 -29.03 -5.29
CA GLY A 317 32.93 -29.93 -4.83
C GLY A 317 31.60 -29.26 -4.47
N LYS A 318 31.40 -28.00 -4.85
CA LYS A 318 30.14 -27.25 -4.68
C LYS A 318 29.58 -26.77 -6.00
N GLU A 319 28.26 -26.76 -6.12
CA GLU A 319 27.55 -26.11 -7.22
C GLU A 319 27.56 -24.60 -7.02
N VAL A 320 28.15 -23.88 -7.97
CA VAL A 320 28.35 -22.44 -7.96
C VAL A 320 27.66 -21.82 -9.17
N ILE A 321 26.89 -20.76 -8.92
CA ILE A 321 26.21 -19.99 -9.97
C ILE A 321 27.19 -18.97 -10.52
N VAL A 322 27.49 -19.06 -11.82
CA VAL A 322 28.46 -18.21 -12.50
C VAL A 322 27.77 -17.42 -13.61
N PHE A 323 28.05 -16.12 -13.67
CA PHE A 323 27.52 -15.25 -14.71
C PHE A 323 28.26 -15.42 -16.04
N ASP A 324 27.53 -15.67 -17.12
CA ASP A 324 28.09 -15.75 -18.48
C ASP A 324 28.29 -14.34 -19.06
N LYS A 325 29.42 -13.73 -18.69
CA LYS A 325 29.83 -12.40 -19.18
C LYS A 325 29.94 -12.35 -20.69
N LYS A 326 30.36 -13.45 -21.35
CA LYS A 326 30.54 -13.49 -22.80
C LYS A 326 29.18 -13.40 -23.49
N LYS A 327 28.22 -14.24 -23.08
CA LYS A 327 26.87 -14.25 -23.63
C LYS A 327 26.14 -12.94 -23.39
N TYR A 328 26.29 -12.33 -22.21
CA TYR A 328 25.73 -10.99 -21.95
C TYR A 328 26.27 -9.95 -22.93
N LEU A 329 27.58 -9.92 -23.21
CA LEU A 329 28.17 -8.97 -24.15
C LEU A 329 27.72 -9.22 -25.59
N GLU A 330 27.61 -10.48 -26.01
CA GLU A 330 27.11 -10.87 -27.34
C GLU A 330 25.63 -10.47 -27.55
N GLU A 331 24.77 -10.68 -26.55
CA GLU A 331 23.38 -10.22 -26.55
C GLU A 331 23.30 -8.69 -26.55
N LYS A 332 24.11 -8.02 -25.72
CA LYS A 332 24.14 -6.56 -25.62
C LYS A 332 24.52 -5.89 -26.94
N GLU A 333 25.49 -6.42 -27.68
CA GLU A 333 25.90 -5.90 -29.00
C GLU A 333 24.74 -5.93 -30.02
N GLN A 334 23.85 -6.90 -29.88
CA GLN A 334 22.68 -7.09 -30.75
C GLN A 334 21.41 -6.42 -30.21
N GLY A 335 21.48 -5.74 -29.06
CA GLY A 335 20.32 -5.11 -28.43
C GLY A 335 19.40 -6.08 -27.67
N PHE A 336 19.94 -7.19 -27.16
CA PHE A 336 19.23 -8.22 -26.38
C PHE A 336 18.05 -8.88 -27.13
N PRO A 337 18.21 -9.35 -28.38
CA PRO A 337 17.11 -9.84 -29.20
C PRO A 337 16.43 -11.09 -28.64
N SER A 338 17.07 -11.81 -27.72
CA SER A 338 16.46 -12.97 -27.09
C SER A 338 15.61 -12.64 -25.87
N PHE A 339 15.58 -11.39 -25.39
CA PHE A 339 14.87 -11.01 -24.16
C PHE A 339 13.56 -10.28 -24.43
N LEU A 340 12.63 -10.35 -23.48
CA LEU A 340 11.42 -9.53 -23.49
C LEU A 340 11.78 -8.06 -23.18
N ASP A 341 11.03 -7.12 -23.76
CA ASP A 341 11.32 -5.67 -23.69
C ASP A 341 11.59 -5.15 -22.27
N TRP A 342 10.81 -5.60 -21.28
CA TRP A 342 10.99 -5.19 -19.88
C TRP A 342 12.28 -5.73 -19.24
N ASN A 343 12.73 -6.91 -19.66
CA ASN A 343 14.03 -7.46 -19.25
C ASN A 343 15.17 -6.73 -19.96
N ILE A 344 14.98 -6.31 -21.22
CA ILE A 344 15.96 -5.49 -21.95
C ILE A 344 16.21 -4.19 -21.20
N GLU A 345 15.14 -3.49 -20.79
CA GLU A 345 15.28 -2.23 -20.05
C GLU A 345 16.04 -2.43 -18.75
N MET A 346 15.74 -3.49 -18.01
CA MET A 346 16.44 -3.82 -16.77
C MET A 346 17.93 -4.11 -17.00
N LEU A 347 18.27 -4.86 -18.04
CA LEU A 347 19.64 -5.26 -18.35
C LEU A 347 20.55 -4.08 -18.73
N ARG A 348 19.98 -2.93 -19.10
CA ARG A 348 20.72 -1.68 -19.37
C ARG A 348 21.37 -1.12 -18.10
N HIS A 349 20.85 -1.44 -16.92
CA HIS A 349 21.39 -0.99 -15.64
C HIS A 349 22.62 -1.77 -15.18
N ILE A 350 22.91 -2.93 -15.79
CA ILE A 350 24.08 -3.75 -15.42
C ILE A 350 25.38 -3.03 -15.81
N LYS A 351 26.18 -2.74 -14.78
CA LYS A 351 27.54 -2.17 -14.90
C LYS A 351 28.56 -3.26 -14.63
N LEU A 352 29.16 -3.80 -15.70
CA LEU A 352 30.30 -4.71 -15.57
C LEU A 352 31.56 -3.89 -15.26
N SER A 353 32.25 -4.19 -14.16
CA SER A 353 33.61 -3.71 -13.96
C SER A 353 34.50 -4.20 -15.12
N GLN A 354 35.27 -3.28 -15.70
CA GLN A 354 36.21 -3.56 -16.78
C GLN A 354 37.22 -4.64 -16.38
#